data_AF-A0AAJ2W3T3-F1
#
_entry.id   AF-A0AAJ2W3T3-F1
#
_cell.length_a   1.000
_cell.length_b   1.000
_cell.length_c   1.000
_cell.angle_alpha   90.00
_cell.angle_beta   90.00
_cell.angle_gamma   90.00
#
_symmetry.space_group_name_H-M   'P 1'
#
loop_
_entity.id
_entity.type
_entity.pdbx_description
1 polymer ?
#
loop_
_entity_poly.entity_id
_entity_poly.type
_entity_poly.pdbx_seq_one_letter_code
_entity_poly.pdbx_strand_id
1 'polypeptide(L)'
;MSGPRFLLVILHWLSFKSPITLSSPSGIWLILTCGFGVAAAVYKTALYPFVARAEYIVTAVNREKDALHLTLAPVHNGFSFKAGHFAFLAIRQKGLREPHPLTISSAHAVNWQIEFLIRALGDYTQRLRDQVKIGMHADIYAPYGRFKRQPQAEREIWIGAGVGISPFISWLQDTNAQDFDKVTLIYFFNPSRAFPSAGKLRAMAEMRNVRFVGNVGDIGHLAETLREAVTWTEPQQIQISFCGPNGLLIQVRELMRDNLIPQANLHIELFELR
;
A
#
# COMPACT_ATOMS: atom_id res chain seq x y z
N MET A 1 11.51 -5.89 -15.74
CA MET A 1 12.36 -6.42 -16.83
C MET A 1 13.79 -5.84 -16.83
N SER A 2 14.38 -5.49 -15.68
CA SER A 2 15.72 -4.86 -15.65
C SER A 2 16.89 -5.86 -15.74
N GLY A 3 16.73 -7.10 -15.28
CA GLY A 3 17.79 -8.12 -15.27
C GLY A 3 18.40 -8.42 -16.65
N PRO A 4 17.59 -8.75 -17.68
CA PRO A 4 18.10 -9.01 -19.03
C PRO A 4 18.81 -7.80 -19.65
N ARG A 5 18.33 -6.58 -19.37
CA ARG A 5 18.97 -5.34 -19.86
C ARG A 5 20.32 -5.11 -19.18
N PHE A 6 20.42 -5.41 -17.88
CA PHE A 6 21.69 -5.35 -17.14
C PHE A 6 22.72 -6.34 -17.71
N LEU A 7 22.30 -7.56 -18.06
CA LEU A 7 23.17 -8.55 -18.71
C LEU A 7 23.66 -8.07 -20.08
N LEU A 8 22.80 -7.44 -20.89
CA LEU A 8 23.21 -6.86 -22.17
C LEU A 8 24.25 -5.75 -22.02
N VAL A 9 24.13 -4.91 -20.99
CA VAL A 9 25.12 -3.85 -20.71
C VAL A 9 26.47 -4.45 -20.33
N ILE A 10 26.49 -5.51 -19.51
CA ILE A 10 27.73 -6.23 -19.15
C ILE A 10 28.36 -6.87 -20.40
N LEU A 11 27.58 -7.56 -21.22
CA LEU A 11 28.07 -8.20 -22.45
C LEU A 11 28.58 -7.17 -23.46
N HIS A 12 27.89 -6.04 -23.60
CA HIS A 12 28.33 -4.92 -24.43
C HIS A 12 29.69 -4.39 -23.96
N TRP A 13 29.86 -4.16 -22.65
CA TRP A 13 31.12 -3.68 -22.10
C TRP A 13 32.27 -4.68 -22.31
N LEU A 14 32.03 -5.97 -22.07
CA LEU A 14 33.02 -7.05 -22.31
C LEU A 14 33.43 -7.17 -23.79
N SER A 15 32.63 -6.64 -24.71
CA SER A 15 32.91 -6.71 -26.16
C SER A 15 33.87 -5.63 -26.66
N PHE A 16 34.20 -4.62 -25.84
CA PHE A 16 35.21 -3.60 -26.19
C PHE A 16 36.56 -3.92 -25.56
N LYS A 17 37.66 -3.58 -26.25
CA LYS A 17 39.00 -3.60 -25.66
C LYS A 17 39.08 -2.57 -24.54
N SER A 18 38.87 -3.02 -23.32
CA SER A 18 38.99 -2.19 -22.13
C SER A 18 40.47 -1.86 -21.87
N PRO A 19 40.82 -0.59 -21.58
CA PRO A 19 42.17 -0.20 -21.16
C PRO A 19 42.52 -0.69 -19.74
N ILE A 20 41.55 -1.28 -19.02
CA ILE A 20 41.73 -1.80 -17.66
C ILE A 20 42.16 -3.27 -17.75
N THR A 21 43.37 -3.57 -17.30
CA THR A 21 43.80 -4.96 -17.15
C THR A 21 43.01 -5.62 -16.03
N LEU A 22 42.44 -6.80 -16.27
CA LEU A 22 41.58 -7.49 -15.30
C LEU A 22 42.30 -7.85 -13.98
N SER A 23 43.64 -7.94 -14.02
CA SER A 23 44.49 -8.18 -12.85
C SER A 23 44.86 -6.92 -12.06
N SER A 24 44.58 -5.72 -12.59
CA SER A 24 44.76 -4.48 -11.83
C SER A 24 43.74 -4.39 -10.68
N PRO A 25 44.04 -3.62 -9.61
CA PRO A 25 43.08 -3.40 -8.52
C PRO A 25 41.71 -2.90 -9.00
N SER A 26 41.68 -2.03 -10.02
CA SER A 26 40.43 -1.55 -10.63
C SER A 26 39.71 -2.61 -11.45
N GLY A 27 40.45 -3.49 -12.15
CA GLY A 27 39.90 -4.65 -12.84
C GLY A 27 39.23 -5.64 -11.90
N ILE A 28 39.88 -5.97 -10.79
CA ILE A 28 39.34 -6.86 -9.75
C ILE A 28 38.07 -6.25 -9.14
N TRP A 29 38.11 -4.97 -8.78
CA TRP A 29 36.94 -4.27 -8.22
C TRP A 29 35.73 -4.29 -9.16
N LEU A 30 35.97 -4.11 -10.46
CA LEU A 30 34.92 -4.14 -11.47
C LEU A 30 34.33 -5.55 -11.66
N ILE A 31 35.18 -6.60 -11.70
CA ILE A 31 34.73 -8.00 -11.77
C ILE A 31 33.83 -8.34 -10.59
N LEU A 32 34.22 -7.96 -9.37
CA LEU A 32 33.42 -8.21 -8.17
C LEU A 32 32.06 -7.51 -8.24
N THR A 33 32.04 -6.25 -8.66
CA THR A 33 30.80 -5.46 -8.77
C THR A 33 29.87 -6.02 -9.86
N CYS A 34 30.41 -6.38 -11.03
CA CYS A 34 29.65 -7.03 -12.10
C CYS A 34 29.16 -8.41 -11.68
N GLY A 35 30.00 -9.22 -11.05
CA GLY A 35 29.64 -10.55 -10.54
C GLY A 35 28.51 -10.48 -9.51
N PHE A 36 28.59 -9.54 -8.58
CA PHE A 36 27.51 -9.27 -7.62
C PHE A 36 26.22 -8.85 -8.32
N GLY A 37 26.31 -7.95 -9.32
CA GLY A 37 25.15 -7.53 -10.11
C GLY A 37 24.50 -8.69 -10.89
N VAL A 38 25.30 -9.58 -11.48
CA VAL A 38 24.80 -10.77 -12.19
C VAL A 38 24.14 -11.73 -11.21
N ALA A 39 24.80 -12.02 -10.07
CA ALA A 39 24.24 -12.87 -9.02
C ALA A 39 22.90 -12.31 -8.51
N ALA A 40 22.82 -10.99 -8.27
CA ALA A 40 21.58 -10.31 -7.88
C ALA A 40 20.50 -10.38 -8.97
N ALA A 41 20.87 -10.24 -10.25
CA ALA A 41 19.95 -10.34 -11.38
C ALA A 41 19.40 -11.76 -11.54
N VAL A 42 20.25 -12.79 -11.44
CA VAL A 42 19.86 -14.20 -11.46
C VAL A 42 18.98 -14.51 -10.26
N TYR A 43 19.36 -14.10 -9.06
CA TYR A 43 18.55 -14.27 -7.86
C TYR A 43 17.16 -13.65 -8.04
N LYS A 44 17.07 -12.39 -8.47
CA LYS A 44 15.79 -11.69 -8.65
C LYS A 44 14.93 -12.30 -9.76
N THR A 45 15.52 -12.83 -10.82
CA THR A 45 14.76 -13.29 -12.00
C THR A 45 14.40 -14.77 -11.90
N ALA A 46 15.30 -15.60 -11.36
CA ALA A 46 15.17 -17.05 -11.35
C ALA A 46 14.81 -17.62 -9.97
N LEU A 47 15.16 -16.98 -8.86
CA LEU A 47 14.94 -17.52 -7.50
C LEU A 47 13.83 -16.79 -6.76
N TYR A 48 13.86 -15.46 -6.74
CA TYR A 48 12.92 -14.62 -6.00
C TYR A 48 11.43 -14.88 -6.34
N PRO A 49 11.03 -15.10 -7.60
CA PRO A 49 9.62 -15.39 -7.93
C PRO A 49 9.11 -16.72 -7.39
N PHE A 50 9.99 -17.65 -7.00
CA PHE A 50 9.58 -18.92 -6.37
C PHE A 50 9.51 -18.81 -4.85
N VAL A 51 10.27 -17.87 -4.26
CA VAL A 51 10.35 -17.70 -2.80
C VAL A 51 9.34 -16.65 -2.29
N ALA A 52 9.14 -15.57 -3.03
CA ALA A 52 8.31 -14.44 -2.62
C ALA A 52 6.87 -14.50 -3.17
N ARG A 53 6.51 -15.58 -3.84
CA ARG A 53 5.20 -15.80 -4.46
C ARG A 53 4.37 -16.74 -3.60
N ALA A 54 3.20 -16.29 -3.21
CA ALA A 54 2.17 -17.15 -2.65
C ALA A 54 1.02 -17.29 -3.66
N GLU A 55 0.54 -18.52 -3.81
CA GLU A 55 -0.58 -18.84 -4.70
C GLU A 55 -1.89 -18.74 -3.95
N TYR A 56 -2.83 -17.99 -4.52
CA TYR A 56 -4.14 -17.72 -3.95
C TYR A 56 -5.24 -18.00 -4.96
N ILE A 57 -6.44 -18.29 -4.47
CA ILE A 57 -7.65 -18.43 -5.25
C ILE A 57 -8.67 -17.37 -4.83
N VAL A 58 -9.34 -16.78 -5.81
CA VAL A 58 -10.42 -15.81 -5.56
C VAL A 58 -11.63 -16.55 -4.99
N THR A 59 -12.01 -16.22 -3.76
CA THR A 59 -13.14 -16.86 -3.06
C THR A 59 -14.38 -15.98 -3.03
N ALA A 60 -14.24 -14.65 -3.06
CA ALA A 60 -15.36 -13.74 -3.17
C ALA A 60 -15.03 -12.53 -4.07
N VAL A 61 -16.05 -12.09 -4.80
CA VAL A 61 -15.98 -10.93 -5.70
C VAL A 61 -17.23 -10.09 -5.47
N ASN A 62 -17.08 -8.93 -4.83
CA ASN A 62 -18.16 -7.97 -4.66
C ASN A 62 -17.87 -6.71 -5.49
N ARG A 63 -18.80 -6.39 -6.40
CA ARG A 63 -18.71 -5.23 -7.28
C ARG A 63 -19.77 -4.23 -6.87
N GLU A 64 -19.35 -3.04 -6.51
CA GLU A 64 -20.27 -1.94 -6.22
C GLU A 64 -19.78 -0.69 -6.93
N LYS A 65 -20.59 -0.16 -7.85
CA LYS A 65 -20.24 1.02 -8.67
C LYS A 65 -18.89 0.77 -9.38
N ASP A 66 -17.95 1.72 -9.31
CA ASP A 66 -16.60 1.58 -9.89
C ASP A 66 -15.62 0.85 -8.97
N ALA A 67 -16.08 0.16 -7.93
CA ALA A 67 -15.21 -0.49 -6.95
C ALA A 67 -15.39 -2.02 -6.95
N LEU A 68 -14.33 -2.68 -6.51
CA LEU A 68 -14.19 -4.12 -6.41
C LEU A 68 -13.63 -4.42 -5.02
N HIS A 69 -14.38 -5.19 -4.23
CA HIS A 69 -13.85 -5.86 -3.03
C HIS A 69 -13.58 -7.32 -3.40
N LEU A 70 -12.31 -7.69 -3.33
CA LEU A 70 -11.80 -8.99 -3.73
C LEU A 70 -11.28 -9.73 -2.50
N THR A 71 -11.74 -10.96 -2.30
CA THR A 71 -11.26 -11.83 -1.23
C THR A 71 -10.52 -13.01 -1.84
N LEU A 72 -9.36 -13.34 -1.29
CA LEU A 72 -8.57 -14.47 -1.72
C LEU A 72 -8.15 -15.35 -0.53
N ALA A 73 -8.14 -16.65 -0.75
CA ALA A 73 -7.61 -17.65 0.19
C ALA A 73 -6.35 -18.30 -0.40
N PRO A 74 -5.38 -18.70 0.43
CA PRO A 74 -4.19 -19.39 -0.06
C PRO A 74 -4.59 -20.76 -0.65
N VAL A 75 -3.91 -21.20 -1.70
CA VAL A 75 -4.04 -22.57 -2.24
C VAL A 75 -3.19 -23.56 -1.45
N HIS A 76 -2.03 -23.09 -0.98
CA HIS A 76 -1.10 -23.88 -0.15
C HIS A 76 -0.81 -23.10 1.13
N ASN A 77 0.32 -22.37 1.14
CA ASN A 77 0.73 -21.55 2.28
C ASN A 77 0.38 -20.09 2.03
N GLY A 78 -0.07 -19.41 3.08
CA GLY A 78 -0.15 -17.96 3.12
C GLY A 78 1.20 -17.30 3.37
N PHE A 79 1.17 -16.00 3.63
CA PHE A 79 2.34 -15.22 4.03
C PHE A 79 1.96 -14.29 5.17
N SER A 80 2.90 -14.03 6.07
CA SER A 80 2.67 -13.05 7.14
C SER A 80 2.82 -11.64 6.60
N PHE A 81 1.93 -10.75 7.02
CA PHE A 81 1.96 -9.33 6.70
C PHE A 81 1.45 -8.53 7.89
N LYS A 82 1.76 -7.23 7.91
CA LYS A 82 1.27 -6.30 8.92
C LYS A 82 0.21 -5.41 8.29
N ALA A 83 -0.72 -4.96 9.11
CA ALA A 83 -1.76 -4.07 8.66
C ALA A 83 -1.17 -2.76 8.10
N GLY A 84 -1.64 -2.34 6.91
CA GLY A 84 -1.06 -1.25 6.12
C GLY A 84 -0.04 -1.67 5.07
N HIS A 85 0.37 -2.95 5.01
CA HIS A 85 1.18 -3.46 3.91
C HIS A 85 0.40 -3.55 2.59
N PHE A 86 1.13 -3.55 1.48
CA PHE A 86 0.60 -3.83 0.15
C PHE A 86 1.24 -5.07 -0.45
N ALA A 87 0.61 -5.59 -1.49
CA ALA A 87 1.07 -6.74 -2.26
C ALA A 87 0.92 -6.48 -3.76
N PHE A 88 1.74 -7.11 -4.59
CA PHE A 88 1.47 -7.15 -6.03
C PHE A 88 0.56 -8.33 -6.35
N LEU A 89 -0.60 -8.02 -6.94
CA LEU A 89 -1.58 -8.99 -7.39
C LEU A 89 -1.46 -9.22 -8.90
N ALA A 90 -1.28 -10.47 -9.31
CA ALA A 90 -1.38 -10.90 -10.70
C ALA A 90 -2.39 -12.03 -10.83
N ILE A 91 -3.48 -11.83 -11.57
CA ILE A 91 -4.45 -12.90 -11.86
C ILE A 91 -3.92 -13.76 -13.00
N ARG A 92 -3.98 -15.09 -12.88
CA ARG A 92 -3.47 -16.05 -13.90
C ARG A 92 -4.31 -16.08 -15.20
N GLN A 93 -5.04 -15.02 -15.51
CA GLN A 93 -5.87 -14.84 -16.70
C GLN A 93 -5.17 -13.93 -17.72
N LYS A 94 -5.30 -14.23 -19.03
CA LYS A 94 -4.76 -13.37 -20.10
C LYS A 94 -5.27 -11.92 -19.94
N GLY A 95 -4.36 -10.94 -19.95
CA GLY A 95 -4.68 -9.52 -19.76
C GLY A 95 -4.65 -9.03 -18.30
N LEU A 96 -4.51 -9.94 -17.32
CA LEU A 96 -4.44 -9.61 -15.88
C LEU A 96 -3.21 -10.21 -15.18
N ARG A 97 -2.26 -10.77 -15.94
CA ARG A 97 -1.02 -11.39 -15.41
C ARG A 97 0.04 -10.39 -14.97
N GLU A 98 -0.11 -9.12 -15.36
CA GLU A 98 0.80 -8.08 -14.92
C GLU A 98 0.61 -7.87 -13.40
N PRO A 99 1.66 -7.94 -12.57
CA PRO A 99 1.53 -7.69 -11.15
C PRO A 99 1.28 -6.20 -10.87
N HIS A 100 0.18 -5.88 -10.20
CA HIS A 100 -0.13 -4.51 -9.78
C HIS A 100 -0.15 -4.37 -8.26
N PRO A 101 0.45 -3.29 -7.71
CA PRO A 101 0.48 -3.07 -6.27
C PRO A 101 -0.89 -2.63 -5.76
N LEU A 102 -1.37 -3.33 -4.75
CA LEU A 102 -2.64 -3.07 -4.08
C LEU A 102 -2.45 -3.21 -2.57
N THR A 103 -2.92 -2.22 -1.81
CA THR A 103 -2.90 -2.28 -0.34
C THR A 103 -3.83 -3.38 0.15
N ILE A 104 -3.34 -4.22 1.06
CA ILE A 104 -4.17 -5.24 1.69
C ILE A 104 -5.13 -4.53 2.64
N SER A 105 -6.42 -4.69 2.39
CA SER A 105 -7.53 -4.02 3.10
C SER A 105 -8.12 -4.86 4.24
N SER A 106 -7.48 -5.98 4.58
CA SER A 106 -7.78 -6.80 5.77
C SER A 106 -6.60 -6.78 6.73
N ALA A 107 -6.85 -7.18 7.98
CA ALA A 107 -5.76 -7.54 8.89
C ALA A 107 -5.28 -8.97 8.64
N HIS A 108 -4.17 -9.33 9.27
CA HIS A 108 -3.65 -10.69 9.23
C HIS A 108 -4.64 -11.67 9.88
N ALA A 109 -5.14 -12.62 9.10
CA ALA A 109 -6.06 -13.65 9.57
C ALA A 109 -5.35 -15.00 9.76
N VAL A 110 -5.83 -15.82 10.70
CA VAL A 110 -5.28 -17.17 10.99
C VAL A 110 -5.37 -18.09 9.77
N ASN A 111 -6.41 -17.93 8.95
CA ASN A 111 -6.61 -18.68 7.71
C ASN A 111 -5.85 -18.09 6.50
N TRP A 112 -5.01 -17.07 6.73
CA TRP A 112 -4.25 -16.34 5.71
C TRP A 112 -5.08 -15.72 4.60
N GLN A 113 -6.37 -15.51 4.82
CA GLN A 113 -7.22 -14.81 3.87
C GLN A 113 -6.78 -13.35 3.77
N ILE A 114 -6.74 -12.85 2.53
CA ILE A 114 -6.43 -11.45 2.24
C ILE A 114 -7.54 -10.82 1.43
N GLU A 115 -7.74 -9.52 1.66
CA GLU A 115 -8.76 -8.76 0.96
C GLU A 115 -8.19 -7.51 0.33
N PHE A 116 -8.66 -7.17 -0.87
CA PHE A 116 -8.31 -5.94 -1.57
C PHE A 116 -9.55 -5.12 -1.84
N LEU A 117 -9.48 -3.84 -1.52
CA LEU A 117 -10.43 -2.82 -1.91
C LEU A 117 -9.82 -2.03 -3.07
N ILE A 118 -10.42 -2.18 -4.24
CA ILE A 118 -9.86 -1.70 -5.51
C ILE A 118 -10.87 -0.77 -6.16
N ARG A 119 -10.40 0.34 -6.73
CA ARG A 119 -11.22 1.22 -7.55
C ARG A 119 -10.75 1.18 -9.00
N ALA A 120 -11.71 1.09 -9.92
CA ALA A 120 -11.48 1.11 -11.36
C ALA A 120 -11.12 2.53 -11.83
N LEU A 121 -9.84 2.89 -11.68
CA LEU A 121 -9.30 4.22 -12.01
C LEU A 121 -8.44 4.24 -13.28
N GLY A 122 -7.91 3.09 -13.69
CA GLY A 122 -7.14 2.92 -14.92
C GLY A 122 -7.38 1.57 -15.57
N ASP A 123 -6.83 1.38 -16.76
CA ASP A 123 -7.10 0.26 -17.65
C ASP A 123 -6.98 -1.10 -16.96
N TYR A 124 -5.90 -1.34 -16.20
CA TYR A 124 -5.73 -2.60 -15.47
C TYR A 124 -6.86 -2.81 -14.45
N THR A 125 -7.13 -1.83 -13.60
CA THR A 125 -8.14 -1.95 -12.54
C THR A 125 -9.56 -2.06 -13.08
N GLN A 126 -9.86 -1.45 -14.23
CA GLN A 126 -11.12 -1.63 -14.96
C GLN A 126 -11.25 -3.06 -15.47
N ARG A 127 -10.24 -3.56 -16.20
CA ARG A 127 -10.21 -4.97 -16.66
C ARG A 127 -10.32 -5.96 -15.50
N LEU A 128 -9.61 -5.69 -14.39
CA LEU A 128 -9.65 -6.54 -13.21
C LEU A 128 -11.06 -6.60 -12.63
N ARG A 129 -11.70 -5.44 -12.42
CA ARG A 129 -13.10 -5.36 -11.97
C ARG A 129 -14.02 -6.15 -12.89
N ASP A 130 -13.90 -5.98 -14.20
CA ASP A 130 -14.86 -6.53 -15.14
C ASP A 130 -14.68 -8.03 -15.38
N GLN A 131 -13.44 -8.54 -15.29
CA GLN A 131 -13.11 -9.91 -15.70
C GLN A 131 -12.86 -10.88 -14.55
N VAL A 132 -12.52 -10.42 -13.34
CA VAL A 132 -12.18 -11.33 -12.22
C VAL A 132 -13.38 -12.17 -11.81
N LYS A 133 -13.19 -13.47 -11.56
CA LYS A 133 -14.26 -14.37 -11.11
C LYS A 133 -13.80 -15.22 -9.95
N ILE A 134 -14.76 -15.67 -9.15
CA ILE A 134 -14.54 -16.68 -8.13
C ILE A 134 -13.94 -17.93 -8.80
N GLY A 135 -12.96 -18.54 -8.15
CA GLY A 135 -12.20 -19.69 -8.66
C GLY A 135 -10.98 -19.33 -9.50
N MET A 136 -10.76 -18.06 -9.85
CA MET A 136 -9.53 -17.67 -10.56
C MET A 136 -8.32 -17.75 -9.63
N HIS A 137 -7.21 -18.28 -10.15
CA HIS A 137 -5.93 -18.30 -9.45
C HIS A 137 -5.22 -16.96 -9.59
N ALA A 138 -4.53 -16.57 -8.53
CA ALA A 138 -3.76 -15.34 -8.43
C ALA A 138 -2.38 -15.63 -7.82
N ASP A 139 -1.39 -14.90 -8.29
CA ASP A 139 -0.06 -14.85 -7.73
C ASP A 139 0.08 -13.57 -6.91
N ILE A 140 0.46 -13.73 -5.64
CA ILE A 140 0.66 -12.64 -4.71
C ILE A 140 2.15 -12.54 -4.40
N TYR A 141 2.73 -11.38 -4.69
CA TYR A 141 4.10 -11.04 -4.30
C TYR A 141 4.03 -10.08 -3.13
N ALA A 142 4.50 -10.52 -1.96
CA ALA A 142 4.23 -9.85 -0.70
C ALA A 142 5.14 -10.36 0.43
N PRO A 143 5.17 -9.66 1.57
CA PRO A 143 4.59 -8.32 1.81
C PRO A 143 5.55 -7.17 1.46
N TYR A 144 4.99 -6.01 1.12
CA TYR A 144 5.72 -4.76 0.93
C TYR A 144 5.08 -3.59 1.69
N GLY A 145 5.82 -2.48 1.78
CA GLY A 145 5.35 -1.24 2.41
C GLY A 145 6.02 -0.95 3.75
N ARG A 146 6.03 0.33 4.12
CA ARG A 146 6.51 0.82 5.43
C ARG A 146 5.47 1.63 6.18
N PHE A 147 4.26 1.78 5.61
CA PHE A 147 3.16 2.49 6.23
C PHE A 147 2.62 1.70 7.42
N LYS A 148 2.86 2.25 8.60
CA LYS A 148 2.58 1.63 9.89
C LYS A 148 1.93 2.65 10.79
N ARG A 149 1.03 2.16 11.63
CA ARG A 149 0.40 2.94 12.68
C ARG A 149 1.44 3.48 13.67
N GLN A 150 1.15 4.63 14.30
CA GLN A 150 1.99 5.27 15.31
C GLN A 150 1.36 5.20 16.72
N PRO A 151 1.26 4.01 17.35
CA PRO A 151 0.56 3.85 18.62
C PRO A 151 1.25 4.54 19.80
N GLN A 152 2.48 5.04 19.64
CA GLN A 152 3.19 5.81 20.67
C GLN A 152 2.78 7.29 20.68
N ALA A 153 2.06 7.76 19.66
CA ALA A 153 1.56 9.12 19.64
C ALA A 153 0.53 9.33 20.76
N GLU A 154 0.46 10.54 21.30
CA GLU A 154 -0.62 10.94 22.20
C GLU A 154 -1.93 11.12 21.43
N ARG A 155 -1.85 11.59 20.17
CA ARG A 155 -2.99 11.72 19.27
C ARG A 155 -2.65 11.21 17.87
N GLU A 156 -3.53 10.41 17.30
CA GLU A 156 -3.40 9.92 15.93
C GLU A 156 -4.51 10.47 15.04
N ILE A 157 -4.13 11.04 13.90
CA ILE A 157 -5.08 11.50 12.88
C ILE A 157 -4.87 10.70 11.61
N TRP A 158 -5.89 9.96 11.22
CA TRP A 158 -5.88 9.10 10.04
C TRP A 158 -6.70 9.76 8.95
N ILE A 159 -6.11 10.01 7.79
CA ILE A 159 -6.75 10.70 6.67
C ILE A 159 -6.72 9.78 5.45
N GLY A 160 -7.89 9.20 5.16
CA GLY A 160 -8.09 8.35 3.98
C GLY A 160 -9.00 9.02 2.97
N ALA A 161 -8.64 8.98 1.68
CA ALA A 161 -9.47 9.53 0.61
C ALA A 161 -9.78 8.48 -0.48
N GLY A 162 -11.07 8.28 -0.76
CA GLY A 162 -11.51 7.29 -1.75
C GLY A 162 -11.01 5.88 -1.43
N VAL A 163 -10.27 5.25 -2.36
CA VAL A 163 -9.66 3.92 -2.15
C VAL A 163 -8.48 3.97 -1.18
N GLY A 164 -7.94 5.16 -0.85
CA GLY A 164 -6.93 5.32 0.18
C GLY A 164 -7.40 5.06 1.60
N ILE A 165 -8.65 4.65 1.77
CA ILE A 165 -9.14 4.13 3.05
C ILE A 165 -8.61 2.71 3.37
N SER A 166 -8.15 1.96 2.36
CA SER A 166 -7.70 0.56 2.50
C SER A 166 -6.72 0.29 3.66
N PRO A 167 -5.60 1.02 3.84
CA PRO A 167 -4.69 0.74 4.96
C PRO A 167 -5.34 0.99 6.33
N PHE A 168 -6.24 1.96 6.44
CA PHE A 168 -6.95 2.24 7.70
C PHE A 168 -8.01 1.19 8.02
N ILE A 169 -8.66 0.62 7.01
CA ILE A 169 -9.52 -0.57 7.19
C ILE A 169 -8.69 -1.73 7.74
N SER A 170 -7.49 -1.95 7.19
CA SER A 170 -6.56 -2.97 7.68
C SER A 170 -6.19 -2.73 9.16
N TRP A 171 -5.88 -1.50 9.55
CA TRP A 171 -5.62 -1.16 10.97
C TRP A 171 -6.85 -1.37 11.87
N LEU A 172 -8.04 -0.97 11.42
CA LEU A 172 -9.29 -1.18 12.16
C LEU A 172 -9.65 -2.66 12.34
N GLN A 173 -9.16 -3.55 11.49
CA GLN A 173 -9.36 -4.99 11.61
C GLN A 173 -8.26 -5.70 12.42
N ASP A 174 -7.14 -5.03 12.72
CA ASP A 174 -6.02 -5.66 13.43
C ASP A 174 -6.40 -5.91 14.90
N THR A 175 -6.53 -7.19 15.26
CA THR A 175 -6.93 -7.62 16.60
C THR A 175 -5.85 -7.40 17.64
N ASN A 176 -4.58 -7.24 17.22
CA ASN A 176 -3.46 -6.99 18.13
C ASN A 176 -3.26 -5.49 18.39
N ALA A 177 -3.88 -4.62 17.60
CA ALA A 177 -3.82 -3.18 17.80
C ALA A 177 -4.69 -2.75 18.99
N GLN A 178 -4.21 -1.80 19.78
CA GLN A 178 -4.88 -1.26 20.99
C GLN A 178 -4.87 0.28 20.97
N ASP A 179 -5.35 0.95 22.03
CA ASP A 179 -5.28 2.42 22.19
C ASP A 179 -5.90 3.21 21.02
N PHE A 180 -7.10 2.84 20.60
CA PHE A 180 -7.80 3.48 19.48
C PHE A 180 -8.64 4.70 19.90
N ASP A 181 -8.85 4.91 21.19
CA ASP A 181 -9.55 6.04 21.81
C ASP A 181 -8.91 7.39 21.48
N LYS A 182 -7.60 7.41 21.25
CA LYS A 182 -6.84 8.58 20.80
C LYS A 182 -6.85 8.78 19.28
N VAL A 183 -7.52 7.93 18.51
CA VAL A 183 -7.50 7.98 17.05
C VAL A 183 -8.71 8.74 16.52
N THR A 184 -8.47 9.63 15.56
CA THR A 184 -9.53 10.22 14.73
C THR A 184 -9.32 9.81 13.27
N LEU A 185 -10.31 9.14 12.68
CA LEU A 185 -10.34 8.76 11.26
C LEU A 185 -11.21 9.74 10.47
N ILE A 186 -10.57 10.47 9.56
CA ILE A 186 -11.20 11.38 8.62
C ILE A 186 -11.26 10.69 7.25
N TYR A 187 -12.47 10.42 6.78
CA TYR A 187 -12.70 9.79 5.47
C TYR A 187 -13.23 10.80 4.46
N PHE A 188 -12.42 11.12 3.45
CA PHE A 188 -12.81 11.92 2.30
C PHE A 188 -13.46 11.04 1.23
N PHE A 189 -14.73 11.30 0.90
CA PHE A 189 -15.46 10.50 -0.07
C PHE A 189 -16.46 11.30 -0.89
N ASN A 190 -16.79 10.79 -2.07
CA ASN A 190 -17.93 11.26 -2.84
C ASN A 190 -19.13 10.33 -2.56
N PRO A 191 -20.25 10.81 -2.01
CA PRO A 191 -21.41 9.96 -1.65
C PRO A 191 -21.91 9.07 -2.77
N SER A 192 -21.93 9.57 -4.01
CA SER A 192 -22.39 8.80 -5.17
C SER A 192 -21.46 7.63 -5.49
N ARG A 193 -20.20 7.69 -5.06
CA ARG A 193 -19.12 6.78 -5.46
C ARG A 193 -18.47 6.03 -4.29
N ALA A 194 -18.82 6.35 -3.05
CA ALA A 194 -18.19 5.81 -1.85
C ALA A 194 -18.31 4.28 -1.79
N PHE A 195 -17.17 3.64 -1.52
CA PHE A 195 -17.09 2.21 -1.27
C PHE A 195 -15.81 1.93 -0.45
N PRO A 196 -15.91 1.38 0.77
CA PRO A 196 -17.14 1.07 1.49
C PRO A 196 -17.98 2.33 1.78
N SER A 197 -19.26 2.14 2.14
CA SER A 197 -20.11 3.25 2.53
C SER A 197 -19.56 3.92 3.81
N ALA A 198 -19.80 5.23 3.95
CA ALA A 198 -19.39 5.96 5.14
C ALA A 198 -20.05 5.40 6.41
N GLY A 199 -21.29 4.88 6.32
CA GLY A 199 -21.95 4.22 7.44
C GLY A 199 -21.25 2.92 7.87
N LYS A 200 -20.79 2.09 6.92
CA LYS A 200 -20.02 0.88 7.23
C LYS A 200 -18.69 1.23 7.90
N LEU A 201 -17.97 2.23 7.38
CA LEU A 201 -16.71 2.68 7.97
C LEU A 201 -16.90 3.29 9.35
N ARG A 202 -17.96 4.07 9.56
CA ARG A 202 -18.35 4.59 10.87
C ARG A 202 -18.55 3.45 11.87
N ALA A 203 -19.35 2.44 11.51
CA ALA A 203 -19.58 1.30 12.39
C ALA A 203 -18.28 0.54 12.72
N MET A 204 -17.38 0.36 11.73
CA MET A 204 -16.06 -0.25 11.97
C MET A 204 -15.19 0.57 12.92
N ALA A 205 -15.18 1.89 12.77
CA ALA A 205 -14.45 2.80 13.64
C ALA A 205 -15.02 2.79 15.07
N GLU A 206 -16.34 2.89 15.22
CA GLU A 206 -17.03 2.90 16.52
C GLU A 206 -16.82 1.59 17.29
N MET A 207 -16.83 0.42 16.63
CA MET A 207 -16.48 -0.86 17.25
C MET A 207 -15.08 -0.90 17.85
N ARG A 208 -14.18 -0.02 17.40
CA ARG A 208 -12.80 0.12 17.92
C ARG A 208 -12.62 1.36 18.78
N ASN A 209 -13.67 2.11 19.12
CA ASN A 209 -13.59 3.41 19.80
C ASN A 209 -12.81 4.51 19.04
N VAL A 210 -12.76 4.42 17.71
CA VAL A 210 -12.16 5.47 16.87
C VAL A 210 -13.18 6.56 16.57
N ARG A 211 -12.81 7.83 16.77
CA ARG A 211 -13.65 8.96 16.34
C ARG A 211 -13.70 9.00 14.82
N PHE A 212 -14.89 8.84 14.23
CA PHE A 212 -15.08 8.89 12.77
C PHE A 212 -15.63 10.24 12.30
N VAL A 213 -14.94 10.84 11.33
CA VAL A 213 -15.34 12.08 10.65
C VAL A 213 -15.49 11.80 9.16
N GLY A 214 -16.74 11.71 8.69
CA GLY A 214 -17.04 11.61 7.27
C GLY A 214 -16.98 12.98 6.61
N ASN A 215 -16.23 13.11 5.53
CA ASN A 215 -16.00 14.37 4.85
C ASN A 215 -16.30 14.27 3.34
N VAL A 216 -17.23 15.08 2.84
CA VAL A 216 -17.66 15.08 1.43
C VAL A 216 -16.85 16.05 0.53
N GLY A 217 -15.66 16.45 0.97
CA GLY A 217 -14.76 17.35 0.24
C GLY A 217 -14.63 18.75 0.85
N ASP A 218 -15.09 18.94 2.09
CA ASP A 218 -14.99 20.20 2.81
C ASP A 218 -13.69 20.26 3.63
N ILE A 219 -12.75 21.10 3.21
CA ILE A 219 -11.47 21.30 3.90
C ILE A 219 -11.65 22.01 5.24
N GLY A 220 -12.74 22.78 5.44
CA GLY A 220 -13.05 23.43 6.70
C GLY A 220 -13.20 22.44 7.85
N HIS A 221 -13.87 21.31 7.63
CA HIS A 221 -13.99 20.25 8.64
C HIS A 221 -12.66 19.60 9.02
N LEU A 222 -11.74 19.46 8.06
CA LEU A 222 -10.39 18.97 8.34
C LEU A 222 -9.59 19.98 9.16
N ALA A 223 -9.67 21.26 8.79
CA ALA A 223 -9.03 22.35 9.53
C ALA A 223 -9.55 22.42 10.97
N GLU A 224 -10.86 22.28 11.17
CA GLU A 224 -11.47 22.23 12.50
C GLU A 224 -10.98 21.04 13.31
N THR A 225 -10.95 19.84 12.72
CA THR A 225 -10.48 18.64 13.41
C THR A 225 -9.02 18.76 13.86
N LEU A 226 -8.17 19.40 13.04
CA LEU A 226 -6.77 19.67 13.40
C LEU A 226 -6.66 20.73 14.51
N ARG A 227 -7.45 21.80 14.44
CA ARG A 227 -7.51 22.86 15.47
C ARG A 227 -7.99 22.32 16.82
N GLU A 228 -9.02 21.48 16.81
CA GLU A 228 -9.48 20.76 18.00
C GLU A 228 -8.35 19.88 18.57
N ALA A 229 -7.63 19.14 17.72
CA ALA A 229 -6.56 18.25 18.18
C ALA A 229 -5.42 19.00 18.88
N VAL A 230 -4.97 20.14 18.33
CA VAL A 230 -3.90 20.95 18.96
C VAL A 230 -4.34 21.71 20.21
N THR A 231 -5.64 21.81 20.46
CA THR A 231 -6.17 22.41 21.70
C THR A 231 -5.91 21.52 22.91
N TRP A 232 -5.89 20.19 22.71
CA TRP A 232 -5.78 19.20 23.79
C TRP A 232 -4.44 18.46 23.81
N THR A 233 -3.66 18.53 22.73
CA THR A 233 -2.40 17.79 22.58
C THR A 233 -1.35 18.70 21.95
N GLU A 234 -0.12 18.65 22.47
CA GLU A 234 0.98 19.41 21.87
C GLU A 234 1.21 18.98 20.41
N PRO A 235 1.43 19.92 19.46
CA PRO A 235 1.59 19.60 18.04
C PRO A 235 2.66 18.53 17.74
N GLN A 236 3.71 18.46 18.55
CA GLN A 236 4.80 17.48 18.43
C GLN A 236 4.35 16.04 18.73
N GLN A 237 3.31 15.86 19.55
CA GLN A 237 2.76 14.57 19.96
C GLN A 237 1.62 14.07 19.05
N ILE A 238 1.25 14.86 18.04
CA ILE A 238 0.24 14.49 17.04
C ILE A 238 0.92 13.81 15.86
N GLN A 239 0.53 12.59 15.54
CA GLN A 239 0.98 11.86 14.35
C GLN A 239 -0.13 11.77 13.31
N ILE A 240 0.17 12.15 12.06
CA ILE A 240 -0.78 12.14 10.96
C ILE A 240 -0.40 11.04 9.97
N SER A 241 -1.32 10.14 9.67
CA SER A 241 -1.18 9.12 8.64
C SER A 241 -2.12 9.43 7.48
N PHE A 242 -1.57 9.59 6.28
CA PHE A 242 -2.30 10.05 5.10
C PHE A 242 -2.20 9.06 3.94
N CYS A 243 -3.34 8.81 3.29
CA CYS A 243 -3.39 8.02 2.07
C CYS A 243 -4.52 8.53 1.14
N GLY A 244 -4.14 9.15 0.02
CA GLY A 244 -5.09 9.88 -0.82
C GLY A 244 -4.44 10.61 -2.00
N PRO A 245 -5.21 11.43 -2.75
CA PRO A 245 -4.70 12.18 -3.90
C PRO A 245 -3.76 13.32 -3.49
N ASN A 246 -2.78 13.63 -4.35
CA ASN A 246 -1.75 14.64 -4.07
C ASN A 246 -2.32 16.04 -3.76
N GLY A 247 -3.41 16.44 -4.42
CA GLY A 247 -4.07 17.73 -4.13
C GLY A 247 -4.51 17.88 -2.66
N LEU A 248 -5.04 16.81 -2.07
CA LEU A 248 -5.42 16.80 -0.66
C LEU A 248 -4.19 16.74 0.25
N LEU A 249 -3.14 16.03 -0.15
CA LEU A 249 -1.87 15.99 0.60
C LEU A 249 -1.26 17.38 0.77
N ILE A 250 -1.29 18.21 -0.28
CA ILE A 250 -0.79 19.59 -0.22
C ILE A 250 -1.56 20.40 0.84
N GLN A 251 -2.88 20.29 0.85
CA GLN A 251 -3.75 20.97 1.84
C GLN A 251 -3.51 20.47 3.26
N VAL A 252 -3.30 19.15 3.45
CA VAL A 252 -2.93 18.59 4.76
C VAL A 252 -1.62 19.20 5.26
N ARG A 253 -0.60 19.33 4.38
CA ARG A 253 0.68 19.94 4.74
C ARG A 253 0.58 21.43 5.08
N GLU A 254 -0.31 22.17 4.41
CA GLU A 254 -0.64 23.56 4.74
C GLU A 254 -1.26 23.65 6.13
N LEU A 255 -2.32 22.90 6.40
CA LEU A 255 -2.98 22.89 7.70
C LEU A 255 -2.05 22.45 8.83
N MET A 256 -1.15 21.49 8.59
CA MET A 256 -0.11 21.14 9.56
C MET A 256 0.80 22.31 9.89
N ARG A 257 1.20 23.12 8.90
CA ARG A 257 2.03 24.32 9.14
C ARG A 257 1.27 25.37 9.94
N ASP A 258 0.01 25.61 9.60
CA ASP A 258 -0.84 26.59 10.28
C ASP A 258 -1.09 26.22 11.76
N ASN A 259 -1.08 24.93 12.06
CA ASN A 259 -1.26 24.39 13.42
C ASN A 259 0.06 23.98 14.11
N LEU A 260 1.22 24.36 13.54
CA LEU A 260 2.56 24.07 14.08
C LEU A 260 2.87 22.57 14.29
N ILE A 261 2.17 21.68 13.59
CA ILE A 261 2.44 20.24 13.61
C ILE A 261 3.68 19.96 12.74
N PRO A 262 4.72 19.30 13.28
CA PRO A 262 5.94 19.02 12.53
C PRO A 262 5.68 18.19 11.27
N GLN A 263 6.27 18.58 10.14
CA GLN A 263 6.12 17.83 8.88
C GLN A 263 6.70 16.40 8.97
N ALA A 264 7.63 16.17 9.89
CA ALA A 264 8.18 14.84 10.18
C ALA A 264 7.14 13.88 10.79
N ASN A 265 6.04 14.40 11.35
CA ASN A 265 4.95 13.60 11.91
C ASN A 265 3.93 13.16 10.84
N LEU A 266 4.19 13.45 9.56
CA LEU A 266 3.35 13.04 8.44
C LEU A 266 3.87 11.74 7.83
N HIS A 267 3.09 10.67 7.97
CA HIS A 267 3.31 9.37 7.35
C HIS A 267 2.44 9.26 6.11
N ILE A 268 3.02 8.88 4.97
CA ILE A 268 2.32 8.90 3.68
C ILE A 268 2.47 7.54 3.01
N GLU A 269 1.37 7.02 2.47
CA GLU A 269 1.38 5.93 1.49
C GLU A 269 0.89 6.48 0.15
N LEU A 270 1.74 6.43 -0.88
CA LEU A 270 1.47 6.98 -2.22
C LEU A 270 0.97 5.89 -3.18
N PHE A 271 -0.18 6.10 -3.82
CA PHE A 271 -0.75 5.23 -4.87
C PHE A 271 -0.27 5.57 -6.30
N GLU A 272 1.00 5.93 -6.47
CA GLU A 272 1.51 6.39 -7.78
C GLU A 272 2.10 5.29 -8.66
N LEU A 273 2.10 4.04 -8.21
CA LEU A 273 2.45 2.89 -9.05
C LEU A 273 1.24 2.48 -9.91
N ARG A 274 0.91 3.31 -10.91
CA ARG A 274 -0.10 3.02 -11.93
C ARG A 274 0.54 2.49 -13.20
#